data_AF-A0A975G418-F1
#
_entry.id   AF-A0A975G418-F1
#
_cell.length_a   1.000
_cell.length_b   1.000
_cell.length_c   1.000
_cell.angle_alpha   90.00
_cell.angle_beta   90.00
_cell.angle_gamma   90.00
#
_symmetry.space_group_name_H-M   'P 1'
#
loop_
_entity.id
_entity.type
_entity.pdbx_description
1 polymer ?
#
loop_
_entity_poly.entity_id
_entity_poly.type
_entity_poly.pdbx_seq_one_letter_code
_entity_poly.pdbx_strand_id
1 'polypeptide(L)'
;MSDNSNLIELTADIVAAYVSNNSVAASELPAMIRSTYTALSGAEAPPAPPEEPQAPAVSIRKSIQPDFLICLEDGRKFKSLKRHLRTKYNMSPEDYRAKWGLPKDYPMVAPSYAEARSNLAKQMGLGQGGRGAAPAKPVAKGAARKAPAKPRVAKVPA
;
A
#
# COMPACT_ATOMS: atom_id res chain seq x y z
N MET A 1 -9.94 -22.35 -35.60
CA MET A 1 -9.69 -23.69 -35.00
C MET A 1 -8.56 -24.43 -35.71
N SER A 2 -8.17 -24.03 -36.92
CA SER A 2 -7.05 -24.61 -37.67
C SER A 2 -5.67 -24.09 -37.20
N ASP A 3 -5.62 -22.90 -36.62
CA ASP A 3 -4.37 -22.21 -36.26
C ASP A 3 -3.63 -22.92 -35.11
N ASN A 4 -4.38 -23.42 -34.12
CA ASN A 4 -3.79 -24.17 -33.02
C ASN A 4 -3.26 -25.54 -33.46
N SER A 5 -3.96 -26.23 -34.36
CA SER A 5 -3.47 -27.49 -34.93
C SER A 5 -2.19 -27.29 -35.73
N ASN A 6 -2.13 -26.22 -36.53
CA ASN A 6 -0.93 -25.88 -37.30
C ASN A 6 0.27 -25.53 -36.39
N LEU A 7 0.04 -24.77 -35.31
CA LEU A 7 1.07 -24.47 -34.32
C LEU A 7 1.60 -25.74 -33.62
N ILE A 8 0.73 -26.69 -33.32
CA ILE A 8 1.11 -27.97 -32.73
C ILE A 8 1.97 -28.79 -33.70
N GLU A 9 1.59 -28.85 -34.98
CA GLU A 9 2.36 -29.54 -36.04
C GLU A 9 3.75 -28.92 -36.20
N LEU A 10 3.83 -27.59 -36.35
CA LEU A 10 5.11 -26.87 -36.46
C LEU A 10 6.00 -27.05 -35.22
N THR A 11 5.40 -27.02 -34.02
CA THR A 11 6.14 -27.27 -32.78
C THR A 11 6.70 -28.68 -32.75
N ALA A 12 5.90 -29.69 -33.14
CA ALA A 12 6.30 -31.08 -33.15
C ALA A 12 7.47 -31.32 -34.13
N ASP A 13 7.38 -30.76 -35.34
CA ASP A 13 8.42 -30.87 -36.36
C ASP A 13 9.75 -30.24 -35.90
N ILE A 14 9.70 -29.06 -35.28
CA ILE A 14 10.91 -28.38 -34.77
C ILE A 14 11.56 -29.17 -33.64
N VAL A 15 10.76 -29.66 -32.67
CA VAL A 15 11.28 -30.45 -31.55
C VAL A 15 11.84 -31.79 -32.04
N ALA A 16 11.18 -32.45 -33.00
CA ALA A 16 11.66 -33.68 -33.60
C ALA A 16 12.99 -33.49 -34.36
N ALA A 17 13.12 -32.41 -35.14
CA ALA A 17 14.37 -32.05 -35.80
C ALA A 17 15.49 -31.76 -34.80
N TYR A 18 15.19 -31.06 -33.70
CA TYR A 18 16.18 -30.76 -32.67
C TYR A 18 16.67 -32.00 -31.94
N VAL A 19 15.76 -32.88 -31.50
CA VAL A 19 16.11 -34.10 -30.76
C VAL A 19 16.73 -35.18 -31.66
N SER A 20 16.44 -35.18 -32.96
CA SER A 20 17.10 -36.12 -33.89
C SER A 20 18.59 -35.80 -34.11
N ASN A 21 18.99 -34.54 -33.94
CA ASN A 21 20.37 -34.09 -34.11
C ASN A 21 21.09 -33.78 -32.77
N ASN A 22 20.38 -33.77 -31.64
CA ASN A 22 20.92 -33.42 -30.32
C ASN A 22 20.44 -34.38 -29.24
N SER A 23 21.32 -34.75 -28.30
CA SER A 23 20.94 -35.57 -27.15
C SER A 23 20.33 -34.70 -26.06
N VAL A 24 19.07 -34.95 -25.71
CA VAL A 24 18.31 -34.20 -24.68
C VAL A 24 17.83 -35.19 -23.61
N ALA A 25 17.97 -34.83 -22.34
CA ALA A 25 17.45 -35.66 -21.26
C ALA A 25 15.92 -35.72 -21.28
N ALA A 26 15.34 -36.88 -20.96
CA ALA A 26 13.88 -37.06 -20.95
C ALA A 26 13.15 -36.07 -20.03
N SER A 27 13.82 -35.60 -18.98
CA SER A 27 13.32 -34.57 -18.05
C SER A 27 13.23 -33.17 -18.66
N GLU A 28 14.00 -32.87 -19.70
CA GLU A 28 14.06 -31.55 -20.33
C GLU A 28 13.09 -31.39 -21.51
N LEU A 29 12.63 -32.52 -22.08
CA LEU A 29 11.68 -32.53 -23.20
C LEU A 29 10.40 -31.70 -22.92
N PRO A 30 9.74 -31.79 -21.74
CA PRO A 30 8.55 -31.00 -21.47
C PRO A 30 8.81 -29.49 -21.46
N ALA A 31 9.98 -29.08 -20.97
CA ALA A 31 10.37 -27.67 -20.94
C ALA A 31 10.65 -27.15 -22.35
N MET A 32 11.36 -27.94 -23.17
CA MET A 32 11.64 -27.62 -24.58
C MET A 32 10.36 -27.45 -25.39
N ILE A 33 9.42 -28.41 -25.31
CA ILE A 33 8.14 -28.36 -26.04
C ILE A 33 7.36 -27.10 -25.67
N ARG A 34 7.26 -26.78 -24.38
CA ARG A 34 6.57 -25.57 -23.91
C ARG A 34 7.24 -24.30 -24.43
N SER A 35 8.57 -24.21 -24.34
CA SER A 35 9.33 -23.05 -24.80
C SER A 35 9.11 -22.79 -26.29
N THR A 36 9.20 -23.83 -27.12
CA THR A 36 9.02 -23.71 -28.57
C THR A 36 7.59 -23.33 -28.93
N TYR A 37 6.59 -23.97 -28.30
CA TYR A 37 5.18 -23.63 -28.52
C TYR A 37 4.88 -22.18 -28.10
N THR A 38 5.37 -21.74 -26.94
CA THR A 38 5.21 -20.34 -26.49
C THR A 38 5.88 -19.37 -27.45
N ALA A 39 7.09 -19.67 -27.92
CA ALA A 39 7.80 -18.82 -28.88
C ALA A 39 7.03 -18.67 -30.21
N LEU A 40 6.48 -19.76 -30.74
CA LEU A 40 5.68 -19.74 -31.98
C LEU A 40 4.34 -19.01 -31.77
N SER A 41 3.63 -19.32 -30.69
CA SER A 41 2.35 -18.66 -30.36
C SER A 41 2.52 -17.16 -30.08
N GLY A 42 3.67 -16.76 -29.53
CA GLY A 42 4.01 -15.37 -29.26
C GLY A 42 4.59 -14.61 -30.47
N ALA A 43 5.03 -15.30 -31.51
CA ALA A 43 5.51 -14.67 -32.75
C ALA A 43 4.36 -14.12 -33.60
N GLU A 44 3.16 -14.70 -33.48
CA GLU A 44 1.94 -14.22 -34.15
C GLU A 44 1.30 -13.03 -33.41
N ALA A 45 1.60 -12.88 -32.13
CA ALA A 45 1.17 -11.74 -31.34
C ALA A 45 2.13 -10.55 -31.56
N PRO A 46 1.66 -9.36 -31.99
CA PRO A 46 2.50 -8.16 -31.89
C PRO A 46 2.95 -8.03 -30.43
N PRO A 47 4.22 -7.68 -30.17
CA PRO A 47 4.71 -7.56 -28.81
C PRO A 47 3.78 -6.63 -28.04
N ALA A 48 3.19 -7.15 -26.96
CA ALA A 48 2.40 -6.32 -26.06
C ALA A 48 3.26 -5.11 -25.70
N PRO A 49 2.79 -3.88 -25.95
CA PRO A 49 3.56 -2.69 -25.63
C PRO A 49 4.05 -2.81 -24.18
N PRO A 50 5.33 -2.51 -23.90
CA PRO A 50 5.78 -2.39 -22.53
C PRO A 50 4.78 -1.49 -21.80
N GLU A 51 4.31 -1.89 -20.62
CA GLU A 51 3.52 -0.99 -19.78
C GLU A 51 4.37 0.27 -19.54
N GLU A 52 4.09 1.31 -20.32
CA GLU A 52 4.76 2.58 -20.15
C GLU A 52 4.48 3.02 -18.71
N PRO A 53 5.50 3.37 -17.91
CA PRO A 53 5.29 3.89 -16.58
C PRO A 53 4.38 5.10 -16.71
N GLN A 54 3.16 4.98 -16.18
CA GLN A 54 2.11 5.99 -16.31
C GLN A 54 2.71 7.36 -16.06
N ALA A 55 2.84 8.16 -17.11
CA ALA A 55 3.37 9.51 -16.99
C ALA A 55 2.46 10.26 -15.99
N PRO A 56 3.03 10.91 -14.96
CA PRO A 56 2.22 11.57 -13.95
C PRO A 56 1.29 12.58 -14.63
N ALA A 57 -0.01 12.48 -14.36
CA ALA A 57 -1.05 13.29 -15.02
C ALA A 57 -0.77 14.82 -14.93
N VAL A 58 0.04 15.23 -13.95
CA VAL A 58 0.62 16.56 -13.83
C VAL A 58 2.00 16.47 -13.17
N SER A 59 2.89 17.39 -13.50
CA SER A 59 4.16 17.55 -12.75
C SER A 59 3.89 17.77 -11.25
N ILE A 60 4.68 17.15 -10.38
CA ILE A 60 4.53 17.18 -8.90
C ILE A 60 4.44 18.62 -8.33
N ARG A 61 5.06 19.61 -8.98
CA ARG A 61 4.93 21.02 -8.57
C ARG A 61 3.57 21.64 -8.87
N LYS A 62 2.90 21.20 -9.95
CA LYS A 62 1.56 21.67 -10.36
C LYS A 62 0.42 20.93 -9.66
N SER A 63 0.71 19.80 -9.00
CA SER A 63 -0.31 19.07 -8.25
C SER A 63 -0.68 19.75 -6.93
N ILE A 64 0.15 20.66 -6.43
CA ILE A 64 -0.10 21.47 -5.24
C ILE A 64 -0.66 22.83 -5.67
N GLN A 65 -1.94 23.07 -5.40
CA GLN A 65 -2.56 24.39 -5.51
C GLN A 65 -3.06 24.82 -4.14
N PRO A 66 -3.18 26.14 -3.88
CA PRO A 66 -3.59 26.64 -2.56
C PRO A 66 -4.96 26.11 -2.14
N ASP A 67 -5.91 26.00 -3.07
CA ASP A 67 -7.30 25.58 -2.80
C ASP A 67 -7.58 24.09 -3.04
N PHE A 68 -6.74 23.40 -3.82
CA PHE A 68 -6.95 22.00 -4.19
C PHE A 68 -5.65 21.27 -4.50
N LEU A 69 -5.68 19.95 -4.36
CA LEU A 69 -4.61 19.05 -4.81
C LEU A 69 -5.09 18.28 -6.04
N ILE A 70 -4.19 18.05 -6.99
CA ILE A 70 -4.46 17.21 -8.16
C ILE A 70 -3.92 15.80 -7.90
N CYS A 71 -4.74 14.78 -8.12
CA CYS A 71 -4.32 13.39 -8.03
C CYS A 71 -3.44 13.03 -9.24
N LEU A 72 -2.23 12.51 -9.00
CA LEU A 72 -1.32 12.06 -10.07
C LEU A 72 -1.83 10.80 -10.81
N GLU A 73 -2.72 10.02 -10.20
CA GLU A 73 -3.31 8.82 -10.82
C GLU A 73 -4.49 9.14 -11.74
N ASP A 74 -5.23 10.21 -11.44
CA ASP A 74 -6.53 10.48 -12.07
C ASP A 74 -6.62 11.86 -12.74
N GLY A 75 -5.69 12.77 -12.46
CA GLY A 75 -5.74 14.17 -12.89
C GLY A 75 -6.87 15.00 -12.25
N ARG A 76 -7.64 14.44 -11.33
CA ARG A 76 -8.80 15.12 -10.70
C ARG A 76 -8.38 15.98 -9.50
N LYS A 77 -9.12 17.07 -9.30
CA LYS A 77 -8.89 18.07 -8.23
C LYS A 77 -9.68 17.69 -6.96
N PHE A 78 -9.00 17.68 -5.82
CA PHE A 78 -9.58 17.35 -4.52
C PHE A 78 -9.04 18.26 -3.42
N LYS A 79 -9.90 18.62 -2.47
CA LYS A 79 -9.45 19.32 -1.24
C LYS A 79 -8.68 18.38 -0.30
N SER A 80 -9.03 17.10 -0.27
CA SER A 80 -8.32 16.06 0.49
C SER A 80 -7.98 14.87 -0.40
N LEU A 81 -6.70 14.69 -0.71
CA LEU A 81 -6.23 13.55 -1.48
C LEU A 81 -6.30 12.24 -0.67
N LYS A 82 -6.08 12.32 0.65
CA LYS A 82 -6.14 11.17 1.58
C LYS A 82 -7.46 10.38 1.49
N ARG A 83 -8.61 11.06 1.34
CA ARG A 83 -9.92 10.40 1.22
C ARG A 83 -10.02 9.64 -0.10
N HIS A 84 -9.59 10.28 -1.20
CA HIS A 84 -9.64 9.71 -2.53
C HIS A 84 -8.77 8.46 -2.66
N LEU A 85 -7.53 8.52 -2.16
CA LEU A 85 -6.59 7.40 -2.15
C LEU A 85 -7.16 6.18 -1.41
N ARG A 86 -7.79 6.41 -0.24
CA ARG A 86 -8.35 5.31 0.55
C ARG A 86 -9.60 4.70 -0.09
N THR A 87 -10.48 5.51 -0.69
CA THR A 87 -11.75 5.00 -1.23
C THR A 87 -11.59 4.37 -2.61
N LYS A 88 -10.75 4.94 -3.48
CA LYS A 88 -10.61 4.46 -4.86
C LYS A 88 -9.49 3.44 -5.03
N TYR A 89 -8.38 3.64 -4.33
CA TYR A 89 -7.16 2.84 -4.51
C TYR A 89 -6.82 1.99 -3.28
N ASN A 90 -7.61 2.10 -2.21
CA ASN A 90 -7.36 1.44 -0.92
C ASN A 90 -5.90 1.61 -0.43
N MET A 91 -5.29 2.74 -0.77
CA MET A 91 -3.86 3.00 -0.63
C MET A 91 -3.59 3.99 0.51
N SER A 92 -2.50 3.79 1.26
CA SER A 92 -2.08 4.75 2.27
C SER A 92 -1.40 5.97 1.62
N PRO A 93 -1.37 7.13 2.31
CA PRO A 93 -0.62 8.28 1.82
C PRO A 93 0.90 8.04 1.70
N GLU A 94 1.44 7.03 2.38
CA GLU A 94 2.87 6.69 2.34
C GLU A 94 3.17 5.86 1.10
N ASP A 95 2.35 4.85 0.82
CA ASP A 95 2.44 4.04 -0.39
C ASP A 95 2.31 4.91 -1.64
N TYR A 96 1.41 5.90 -1.59
CA TYR A 96 1.25 6.87 -2.68
C TYR A 96 2.51 7.71 -2.91
N ARG A 97 3.20 8.11 -1.84
CA ARG A 97 4.48 8.84 -1.96
C ARG A 97 5.58 7.94 -2.51
N ALA A 98 5.64 6.69 -2.07
CA ALA A 98 6.61 5.72 -2.56
C ALA A 98 6.39 5.40 -4.05
N LYS A 99 5.14 5.19 -4.46
CA LYS A 99 4.76 4.89 -5.86
C LYS A 99 5.21 5.98 -6.84
N TRP A 100 5.09 7.24 -6.43
CA TRP A 100 5.36 8.40 -7.29
C TRP A 100 6.65 9.16 -6.93
N GLY A 101 7.48 8.62 -6.02
CA GLY A 101 8.74 9.24 -5.59
C GLY A 101 8.58 10.64 -4.98
N LEU A 102 7.47 10.92 -4.30
CA LEU A 102 7.22 12.25 -3.72
C LEU A 102 8.05 12.50 -2.45
N PRO A 103 8.46 13.77 -2.20
CA PRO A 103 9.06 14.17 -0.93
C PRO A 103 8.13 13.87 0.26
N LYS A 104 8.73 13.60 1.44
CA LYS A 104 7.98 13.39 2.68
C LYS A 104 7.13 14.61 3.06
N ASP A 105 7.60 15.81 2.74
CA ASP A 105 6.92 17.10 2.96
C ASP A 105 5.73 17.35 2.04
N TYR A 106 5.37 16.43 1.15
CA TYR A 106 4.26 16.62 0.23
C TYR A 106 2.90 16.66 0.97
N PRO A 107 2.10 17.74 0.81
CA PRO A 107 0.82 17.88 1.47
C PRO A 107 -0.24 16.96 0.84
N MET A 108 -0.96 16.21 1.67
CA MET A 108 -2.05 15.30 1.23
C MET A 108 -3.44 15.94 1.31
N VAL A 109 -3.48 17.19 1.75
CA VAL A 109 -4.66 18.03 1.87
C VAL A 109 -4.27 19.42 1.40
N ALA A 110 -5.19 20.14 0.74
CA ALA A 110 -4.91 21.48 0.24
C ALA A 110 -4.41 22.39 1.38
N PRO A 111 -3.38 23.22 1.16
CA PRO A 111 -2.83 24.10 2.20
C PRO A 111 -3.89 24.98 2.88
N SER A 112 -4.79 25.62 2.12
CA SER A 112 -5.84 26.47 2.70
C SER A 112 -6.81 25.70 3.60
N TYR A 113 -7.11 24.44 3.25
CA TYR A 113 -7.95 23.57 4.07
C TYR A 113 -7.22 23.07 5.32
N ALA A 114 -5.90 22.81 5.21
CA ALA A 114 -5.06 22.47 6.37
C ALA A 114 -4.95 23.63 7.36
N GLU A 115 -4.78 24.87 6.87
CA GLU A 115 -4.75 26.09 7.67
C GLU A 115 -6.08 26.35 8.38
N ALA A 116 -7.21 26.28 7.66
CA ALA A 116 -8.53 26.46 8.25
C ALA A 116 -8.81 25.44 9.37
N ARG A 117 -8.44 24.17 9.15
CA ARG A 117 -8.61 23.10 10.15
C ARG A 117 -7.64 23.24 11.32
N SER A 118 -6.42 23.71 11.09
CA SER A 118 -5.44 23.99 12.16
C SER A 118 -5.89 25.15 13.04
N ASN A 119 -6.41 26.23 12.44
CA ASN A 119 -6.93 27.39 13.17
C ASN A 119 -8.15 27.01 14.01
N LEU A 120 -9.08 26.21 13.45
CA LEU A 120 -10.21 25.69 14.21
C LEU A 120 -9.74 24.79 15.37
N ALA A 121 -8.75 23.93 15.16
CA ALA A 121 -8.22 23.07 16.22
C ALA A 121 -7.55 23.87 17.35
N LYS A 122 -6.80 24.93 17.00
CA LYS A 122 -6.20 25.86 17.98
C LYS A 122 -7.28 26.63 18.75
N GLN A 123 -8.34 27.08 18.08
CA GLN A 123 -9.50 27.73 18.71
C GLN A 123 -10.30 26.78 19.61
N MET A 124 -10.36 25.49 19.24
CA MET A 124 -11.03 24.42 19.98
C MET A 124 -10.14 23.76 21.06
N GLY A 125 -8.95 24.30 21.36
CA GLY A 125 -8.14 23.90 22.52
C GLY A 125 -7.09 22.80 22.31
N LEU A 126 -6.80 22.37 21.08
CA LEU A 126 -5.71 21.43 20.79
C LEU A 126 -4.36 22.18 20.72
N GLY A 127 -3.78 22.50 21.89
CA GLY A 127 -2.47 23.15 22.00
C GLY A 127 -2.13 23.79 23.35
N GLN A 128 -3.11 23.96 24.25
CA GLN A 128 -2.89 24.41 25.63
C GLN A 128 -2.99 23.22 26.58
N GLY A 129 -1.93 22.42 26.69
CA GLY A 129 -1.86 21.34 27.68
C GLY A 129 -0.81 20.31 27.37
N GLY A 130 0.39 20.47 27.97
CA GLY A 130 1.35 19.38 28.09
C GLY A 130 2.80 19.66 27.72
N ARG A 131 3.35 20.83 28.05
CA ARG A 131 4.81 21.00 28.25
C ARG A 131 5.06 22.10 29.30
N GLY A 132 5.10 21.67 30.56
CA GLY A 132 5.50 22.45 31.74
C GLY A 132 5.54 21.51 32.95
N ALA A 133 6.70 21.43 33.60
CA ALA A 133 7.10 20.50 34.66
C ALA A 133 6.18 20.47 35.90
N ALA A 134 5.77 19.28 36.39
CA ALA A 134 6.23 18.56 37.62
C ALA A 134 5.42 18.91 38.90
N PRO A 135 5.21 18.01 39.91
CA PRO A 135 6.13 16.95 40.34
C PRO A 135 5.56 15.53 40.50
N ALA A 136 6.49 14.58 40.50
CA ALA A 136 6.31 13.20 40.90
C ALA A 136 5.79 13.12 42.35
N LYS A 137 4.75 12.31 42.57
CA LYS A 137 4.29 11.94 43.92
C LYS A 137 5.39 11.12 44.62
N PRO A 138 5.73 11.40 45.88
CA PRO A 138 6.73 10.62 46.60
C PRO A 138 6.17 9.22 46.89
N VAL A 139 6.91 8.19 46.50
CA VAL A 139 6.66 6.81 46.91
C VAL A 139 7.09 6.68 48.36
N ALA A 140 6.13 6.59 49.28
CA ALA A 140 6.40 6.32 50.69
C ALA A 140 6.87 4.86 50.87
N LYS A 141 8.15 4.71 51.21
CA LYS A 141 8.73 3.47 51.76
C LYS A 141 8.10 3.19 53.14
N GLY A 142 7.82 1.91 53.39
CA GLY A 142 6.86 1.45 54.40
C GLY A 142 7.25 1.57 55.88
N ALA A 143 6.27 1.23 56.72
CA ALA A 143 6.45 0.93 58.12
C ALA A 143 5.34 -0.03 58.61
N ALA A 144 5.78 -1.25 58.95
CA ALA A 144 5.34 -2.08 60.08
C ALA A 144 3.85 -2.27 60.47
N ARG A 145 3.42 -3.53 60.36
CA ARG A 145 2.85 -4.39 61.42
C ARG A 145 1.60 -3.91 62.20
N LYS A 146 0.47 -4.61 62.00
CA LYS A 146 -0.18 -5.57 62.92
C LYS A 146 -1.66 -5.77 62.55
N ALA A 147 -2.08 -7.03 62.38
CA ALA A 147 -3.46 -7.48 62.52
C ALA A 147 -3.77 -7.71 64.03
N PRO A 148 -4.97 -8.19 64.46
CA PRO A 148 -6.28 -8.31 63.82
C PRO A 148 -7.43 -7.74 64.71
N ALA A 149 -8.69 -7.77 64.26
CA ALA A 149 -9.84 -8.29 65.03
C ALA A 149 -11.18 -7.95 64.36
N LYS A 150 -11.96 -8.99 64.11
CA LYS A 150 -13.36 -8.93 63.65
C LYS A 150 -14.26 -8.38 64.76
N PRO A 151 -15.38 -7.72 64.40
CA PRO A 151 -16.61 -7.93 65.15
C PRO A 151 -17.74 -8.49 64.27
N ARG A 152 -18.50 -9.38 64.90
CA ARG A 152 -19.72 -10.05 64.44
C ARG A 152 -20.74 -9.09 63.84
N VAL A 153 -21.26 -9.43 62.65
CA VAL A 153 -22.56 -8.92 62.19
C VAL A 153 -23.65 -9.68 62.95
N ALA A 154 -24.61 -8.91 63.46
CA ALA A 154 -25.78 -9.42 64.15
C ALA A 154 -26.94 -9.66 63.17
N LYS A 155 -27.69 -10.73 63.48
CA LYS A 155 -29.15 -10.81 63.52
C LYS A 155 -29.96 -11.27 62.26
N VAL A 156 -30.49 -12.50 62.40
CA VAL A 156 -31.90 -13.00 62.25
C VAL A 156 -32.59 -12.85 60.88
N PRO A 157 -33.31 -13.90 60.42
CA PRO A 157 -34.78 -13.87 60.49
C PRO A 157 -35.47 -15.21 60.82
N ALA A 158 -36.48 -15.17 61.69
CA ALA A 158 -37.77 -15.87 61.59
C ALA A 158 -38.69 -15.35 62.71
#